data_AF-A0A537TFH1-F1
#
_entry.id   AF-A0A537TFH1-F1
#
_cell.length_a   1.000
_cell.length_b   1.000
_cell.length_c   1.000
_cell.angle_alpha   90.00
_cell.angle_beta   90.00
_cell.angle_gamma   90.00
#
_symmetry.space_group_name_H-M   'P 1'
#
loop_
_entity.id
_entity.type
_entity.pdbx_description
1 polymer ?
#
loop_
_entity_poly.entity_id
_entity_poly.type
_entity_poly.pdbx_seq_one_letter_code
_entity_poly.pdbx_strand_id
1 'polypeptide(L)'
;MSIRPASAVAAAPAIAATAGEHSTDEILVERIATGDKLAMQVLFARHRTNVYRWLLRFVGNETVADDLLSDVFLDVWQQAGRFKGRAAVTTWLLSIARYKALSARRRRTEAELDETIETTV
;
A
#
# COMPACT_ATOMS: atom_id res chain seq x y z
N MET A 1 -23.53 -10.75 -29.26
CA MET A 1 -22.18 -10.34 -29.67
C MET A 1 -21.47 -9.72 -28.47
N SER A 2 -20.81 -10.54 -27.64
CA SER A 2 -19.83 -10.09 -26.65
C SER A 2 -19.02 -11.31 -26.23
N ILE A 3 -17.82 -11.43 -26.77
CA ILE A 3 -16.82 -12.39 -26.30
C ILE A 3 -15.61 -11.53 -25.91
N ARG A 4 -15.51 -11.23 -24.61
CA ARG A 4 -14.25 -10.85 -23.98
C ARG A 4 -13.44 -12.15 -23.90
N PRO A 5 -12.31 -12.31 -24.62
CA PRO A 5 -11.47 -13.46 -24.36
C PRO A 5 -10.76 -13.23 -23.01
N ALA A 6 -11.03 -14.15 -22.09
CA ALA A 6 -10.20 -14.37 -20.92
C ALA A 6 -8.92 -15.09 -21.36
N SER A 7 -7.83 -14.73 -20.67
CA SER A 7 -6.74 -15.63 -20.31
C SER A 7 -5.92 -16.26 -21.45
N ALA A 8 -4.76 -15.65 -21.72
CA ALA A 8 -3.59 -16.40 -22.14
C ALA A 8 -2.70 -16.60 -20.90
N VAL A 9 -2.71 -17.83 -20.39
CA VAL A 9 -1.92 -18.30 -19.25
C VAL A 9 -0.45 -18.46 -19.66
N ALA A 10 0.42 -17.94 -18.80
CA ALA A 10 1.76 -18.41 -18.44
C ALA A 10 2.62 -19.09 -19.51
N ALA A 11 3.59 -18.32 -20.04
CA ALA A 11 4.95 -18.79 -20.32
C ALA A 11 5.92 -17.60 -20.42
N ALA A 12 6.08 -16.82 -19.34
CA ALA A 12 7.27 -15.97 -19.10
C ALA A 12 7.22 -15.28 -17.72
N PRO A 13 7.62 -15.91 -16.59
CA PRO A 13 7.80 -15.15 -15.35
C PRO A 13 9.28 -14.87 -15.02
N ALA A 14 10.24 -15.66 -15.50
CA ALA A 14 11.63 -15.52 -15.07
C ALA A 14 12.32 -14.24 -15.60
N ILE A 15 12.08 -13.88 -16.87
CA ILE A 15 12.74 -12.71 -17.50
C ILE A 15 12.09 -11.37 -17.11
N ALA A 16 10.79 -11.37 -16.80
CA ALA A 16 10.07 -10.18 -16.34
C ALA A 16 10.31 -9.89 -14.85
N ALA A 17 10.52 -10.92 -14.02
CA ALA A 17 10.90 -10.76 -12.62
C ALA A 17 12.26 -10.07 -12.47
N THR A 18 13.25 -10.48 -13.28
CA THR A 18 14.58 -9.84 -13.31
C THR A 18 14.54 -8.41 -13.85
N ALA A 19 13.68 -8.10 -14.83
CA ALA A 19 13.50 -6.73 -15.32
C ALA A 19 12.79 -5.82 -14.30
N GLY A 20 11.88 -6.39 -13.50
CA GLY A 20 11.20 -5.69 -12.40
C GLY A 20 12.15 -5.31 -11.25
N GLU A 21 13.10 -6.17 -10.91
CA GLU A 21 14.09 -5.91 -9.84
C GLU A 21 14.98 -4.69 -10.13
N HIS A 22 15.32 -4.44 -11.40
CA HIS A 22 16.13 -3.30 -11.83
C HIS A 22 15.32 -2.06 -12.23
N SER A 23 13.99 -2.13 -12.19
CA SER A 23 13.13 -0.97 -12.47
C SER A 23 13.14 0.02 -11.30
N THR A 24 13.19 1.32 -11.62
CA THR A 24 13.03 2.38 -10.61
C THR A 24 11.62 2.36 -10.03
N ASP A 25 11.46 2.89 -8.82
CA ASP A 25 10.14 2.93 -8.18
C ASP A 25 9.12 3.75 -8.98
N GLU A 26 9.57 4.81 -9.65
CA GLU A 26 8.73 5.65 -10.50
C GLU A 26 8.12 4.86 -11.65
N ILE A 27 8.94 4.04 -12.35
CA ILE A 27 8.46 3.16 -13.43
C ILE A 27 7.48 2.12 -12.90
N LEU A 28 7.73 1.57 -11.71
CA LEU A 28 6.80 0.63 -11.09
C LEU A 28 5.44 1.31 -10.82
N VAL A 29 5.43 2.54 -10.30
CA VAL A 29 4.18 3.30 -10.06
C VAL A 29 3.45 3.62 -11.36
N GLU A 30 4.16 4.00 -12.42
CA GLU A 30 3.56 4.23 -13.75
C GLU A 30 2.89 2.96 -14.29
N ARG A 31 3.55 1.80 -14.17
CA ARG A 31 2.98 0.50 -14.57
C ARG A 31 1.77 0.13 -13.71
N ILE A 32 1.83 0.37 -12.41
CA ILE A 32 0.68 0.16 -11.50
C ILE A 32 -0.51 1.01 -11.93
N ALA A 33 -0.29 2.25 -12.37
CA ALA A 33 -1.37 3.12 -12.87
C ALA A 33 -2.11 2.54 -14.08
N THR A 34 -1.47 1.64 -14.84
CA THR A 34 -2.08 0.91 -15.96
C THR A 34 -2.70 -0.44 -15.58
N GLY A 35 -2.65 -0.80 -14.29
CA GLY A 35 -3.19 -2.06 -13.77
C GLY A 35 -2.21 -3.24 -13.77
N ASP A 36 -0.91 -2.97 -13.83
CA ASP A 36 0.13 -4.02 -13.77
C ASP A 36 0.30 -4.57 -12.34
N LYS A 37 -0.22 -5.80 -12.13
CA LYS A 37 -0.14 -6.49 -10.84
C LYS A 37 1.28 -6.92 -10.46
N LEU A 38 2.14 -7.21 -11.44
CA LEU A 38 3.53 -7.61 -11.16
C LEU A 38 4.33 -6.42 -10.67
N ALA A 39 4.12 -5.24 -11.28
CA ALA A 39 4.74 -4.01 -10.80
C ALA A 39 4.35 -3.69 -9.34
N MET A 40 3.08 -3.92 -8.98
CA MET A 40 2.62 -3.79 -7.59
C MET A 40 3.33 -4.78 -6.65
N GLN A 41 3.46 -6.05 -7.04
CA GLN A 41 4.15 -7.06 -6.22
C GLN A 41 5.61 -6.68 -5.96
N VAL A 42 6.32 -6.18 -6.98
CA VAL A 42 7.72 -5.73 -6.84
C VAL A 42 7.81 -4.53 -5.90
N LEU A 43 6.96 -3.52 -6.09
CA LEU A 43 6.94 -2.33 -5.23
C LEU A 43 6.60 -2.70 -3.78
N PHE A 44 5.62 -3.59 -3.59
CA PHE A 44 5.25 -4.13 -2.28
C PHE A 44 6.43 -4.84 -1.61
N ALA A 45 7.05 -5.80 -2.29
CA ALA A 45 8.17 -6.56 -1.75
C ALA A 45 9.34 -5.63 -1.35
N ARG A 46 9.62 -4.61 -2.16
CA ARG A 46 10.70 -3.64 -1.94
C ARG A 46 10.45 -2.75 -0.72
N HIS A 47 9.21 -2.32 -0.49
CA HIS A 47 8.91 -1.29 0.52
C HIS A 47 8.17 -1.78 1.76
N ARG A 48 7.59 -2.99 1.75
CA ARG A 48 6.75 -3.51 2.85
C ARG A 48 7.43 -3.41 4.20
N THR A 49 8.71 -3.79 4.30
CA THR A 49 9.42 -3.86 5.59
C THR A 49 9.64 -2.47 6.18
N ASN A 50 9.96 -1.49 5.33
CA ASN A 50 10.20 -0.13 5.79
C ASN A 50 8.90 0.56 6.21
N VAL A 51 7.84 0.41 5.42
CA VAL A 51 6.51 0.97 5.73
C VAL A 51 5.93 0.31 6.98
N TYR A 52 6.00 -1.01 7.08
CA TYR A 52 5.54 -1.77 8.25
C TYR A 52 6.26 -1.33 9.53
N ARG A 53 7.59 -1.26 9.50
CA ARG A 53 8.38 -0.80 10.67
C ARG A 53 8.02 0.61 11.09
N TRP A 54 7.75 1.49 10.12
CA TRP A 54 7.31 2.86 10.41
C TRP A 54 5.91 2.88 11.06
N LEU A 55 4.96 2.12 10.50
CA LEU A 55 3.60 1.98 11.03
C LEU A 55 3.63 1.40 12.44
N LEU A 56 4.35 0.30 12.66
CA LEU A 56 4.47 -0.36 13.96
C LEU A 56 5.00 0.58 15.04
N ARG A 57 6.04 1.38 14.73
CA ARG A 57 6.54 2.41 15.65
C ARG A 57 5.51 3.50 15.96
N PHE A 58 4.60 3.77 15.02
CA PHE A 58 3.60 4.81 15.18
C PHE A 58 2.35 4.35 15.94
N VAL A 59 1.89 3.11 15.71
CA VAL A 59 0.64 2.58 16.31
C VAL A 59 0.86 1.64 17.50
N GLY A 60 2.09 1.13 17.69
CA GLY A 60 2.48 0.28 18.82
C GLY A 60 1.78 -1.08 18.89
N ASN A 61 1.12 -1.53 17.81
CA ASN A 61 0.35 -2.76 17.76
C ASN A 61 0.56 -3.44 16.40
N GLU A 62 0.94 -4.72 16.41
CA GLU A 62 1.30 -5.48 15.21
C GLU A 62 0.11 -5.73 14.29
N THR A 63 -1.03 -6.16 14.83
CA THR A 63 -2.27 -6.41 14.06
C THR A 63 -2.70 -5.15 13.30
N VAL A 64 -2.77 -4.01 13.99
CA VAL A 64 -3.16 -2.75 13.35
C VAL A 64 -2.09 -2.27 12.37
N ALA A 65 -0.81 -2.54 12.61
CA ALA A 65 0.24 -2.20 11.66
C ALA A 65 0.11 -3.00 10.34
N ASP A 66 -0.22 -4.30 10.41
CA ASP A 66 -0.45 -5.14 9.22
C ASP A 66 -1.70 -4.72 8.45
N ASP A 67 -2.79 -4.40 9.14
CA ASP A 67 -4.01 -3.90 8.52
C ASP A 67 -3.73 -2.56 7.80
N LEU A 68 -3.04 -1.63 8.45
CA LEU A 68 -2.69 -0.34 7.86
C LEU A 68 -1.70 -0.50 6.70
N LEU A 69 -0.78 -1.46 6.77
CA LEU A 69 0.13 -1.76 5.67
C LEU A 69 -0.66 -2.16 4.42
N SER A 70 -1.64 -3.05 4.60
CA SER A 70 -2.52 -3.50 3.52
C SER A 70 -3.30 -2.33 2.91
N ASP A 71 -3.87 -1.47 3.76
CA ASP A 71 -4.57 -0.26 3.34
C ASP A 71 -3.68 0.72 2.57
N VAL A 72 -2.41 0.87 2.98
CA VAL A 72 -1.45 1.75 2.29
C VAL A 72 -1.24 1.26 0.86
N PHE A 73 -0.97 -0.02 0.66
CA PHE A 73 -0.71 -0.55 -0.69
C PHE A 73 -1.98 -0.64 -1.53
N LEU A 74 -3.15 -0.79 -0.90
CA LEU A 74 -4.44 -0.63 -1.59
C LEU A 74 -4.63 0.81 -2.09
N ASP A 75 -4.33 1.82 -1.26
CA ASP A 75 -4.36 3.22 -1.67
C ASP A 75 -3.36 3.51 -2.80
N VAL A 76 -2.16 2.91 -2.75
CA VAL A 76 -1.17 3.02 -3.83
C VAL A 76 -1.76 2.49 -5.14
N TRP A 77 -2.41 1.32 -5.14
CA TRP A 77 -3.08 0.78 -6.33
C TRP A 77 -4.10 1.77 -6.91
N GLN A 78 -4.93 2.36 -6.05
CA GLN A 78 -6.00 3.27 -6.46
C GLN A 78 -5.48 4.63 -6.92
N GLN A 79 -4.37 5.10 -6.34
CA GLN A 79 -3.87 6.46 -6.53
C GLN A 79 -2.63 6.55 -7.41
N ALA A 80 -2.07 5.43 -7.89
CA ALA A 80 -0.86 5.41 -8.71
C ALA A 80 -0.90 6.39 -9.90
N GLY A 81 -2.05 6.49 -10.60
CA GLY A 81 -2.20 7.43 -11.73
C GLY A 81 -2.17 8.92 -11.34
N ARG A 82 -2.29 9.24 -10.05
CA ARG A 82 -2.19 10.60 -9.51
C ARG A 82 -0.76 10.96 -9.10
N PHE A 83 0.14 9.99 -9.01
CA PHE A 83 1.54 10.25 -8.72
C PHE A 83 2.16 11.03 -9.90
N LYS A 84 2.82 12.15 -9.59
CA LYS A 84 3.40 13.09 -10.59
C LYS A 84 4.93 13.17 -10.54
N GLY A 85 5.60 12.28 -9.79
CA GLY A 85 7.06 12.29 -9.67
C GLY A 85 7.66 13.55 -9.00
N ARG A 86 6.84 14.36 -8.32
CA ARG A 86 7.30 15.59 -7.62
C ARG A 86 8.08 15.31 -6.33
N ALA A 87 8.04 14.08 -5.85
CA ALA A 87 8.78 13.57 -4.71
C ALA A 87 9.13 12.10 -4.96
N ALA A 88 10.14 11.58 -4.27
CA ALA A 88 10.48 10.17 -4.32
C ALA A 88 9.27 9.29 -3.91
N VAL A 89 9.14 8.11 -4.52
CA VAL A 89 8.05 7.18 -4.22
C VAL A 89 8.02 6.78 -2.75
N THR A 90 9.19 6.62 -2.09
CA THR A 90 9.26 6.36 -0.65
C THR A 90 8.60 7.46 0.19
N THR A 91 8.82 8.73 -0.15
CA THR A 91 8.19 9.87 0.53
C THR A 91 6.68 9.85 0.34
N TRP A 92 6.23 9.52 -0.86
CA TRP A 92 4.80 9.40 -1.15
C TRP A 92 4.16 8.25 -0.37
N LEU A 93 4.78 7.06 -0.34
CA LEU A 93 4.34 5.91 0.47
C LEU A 93 4.20 6.26 1.95
N LEU A 94 5.21 6.91 2.53
CA LEU A 94 5.19 7.33 3.93
C LEU A 94 4.12 8.39 4.21
N SER A 95 3.78 9.24 3.23
CA SER A 95 2.69 10.21 3.36
C SER A 95 1.32 9.52 3.49
N ILE A 96 1.08 8.48 2.68
CA ILE A 96 -0.13 7.65 2.75
C ILE A 96 -0.17 6.91 4.09
N ALA A 97 0.94 6.27 4.46
CA ALA A 97 1.06 5.55 5.74
C ALA A 97 0.79 6.46 6.94
N ARG A 98 1.33 7.68 6.93
CA ARG A 98 1.09 8.67 7.97
C ARG A 98 -0.38 9.07 8.05
N TYR A 99 -1.03 9.33 6.92
CA TYR A 99 -2.45 9.66 6.90
C TYR A 99 -3.30 8.53 7.51
N LYS A 100 -3.07 7.28 7.08
CA LYS A 100 -3.78 6.10 7.59
C LYS A 100 -3.54 5.91 9.09
N ALA A 101 -2.30 6.03 9.55
CA ALA A 101 -1.95 5.83 10.95
C ALA A 101 -2.54 6.93 11.86
N LEU A 102 -2.55 8.20 11.42
CA LEU A 102 -3.23 9.28 12.14
C LEU A 102 -4.74 9.03 12.23
N SER A 103 -5.35 8.60 11.14
CA SER A 103 -6.78 8.25 11.10
C SER A 103 -7.11 7.10 12.06
N ALA A 104 -6.27 6.06 12.10
CA ALA A 104 -6.44 4.93 13.00
C ALA A 104 -6.29 5.31 14.48
N ARG A 105 -5.29 6.14 14.82
CA ARG A 105 -5.14 6.65 16.20
C ARG A 105 -6.35 7.46 16.65
N ARG A 106 -6.87 8.34 15.78
CA ARG A 106 -8.06 9.13 16.09
C ARG A 106 -9.27 8.25 16.42
N ARG A 107 -9.52 7.23 15.60
CA ARG A 107 -10.62 6.28 15.81
C ARG A 107 -10.49 5.50 17.12
N ARG A 108 -9.27 5.10 17.51
CA ARG A 108 -9.06 4.44 18.82
C ARG A 108 -9.38 5.38 19.98
N THR A 109 -8.91 6.62 19.93
CA THR A 109 -9.20 7.59 20.99
C THR A 109 -10.71 7.83 21.12
N GLU A 110 -11.44 7.92 20.02
CA GLU A 110 -12.91 8.04 20.04
C GLU A 110 -13.57 6.80 20.68
N ALA A 111 -13.15 5.59 20.31
CA ALA A 111 -13.69 4.35 20.88
C ALA A 111 -13.39 4.18 22.39
N GLU A 112 -12.18 4.55 22.83
CA GLU A 112 -11.79 4.51 24.26
C GLU A 112 -12.62 5.48 25.10
N LEU A 113 -12.96 6.65 24.55
CA LEU A 113 -13.81 7.64 25.21
C LEU A 113 -15.25 7.13 25.38
N ASP A 114 -15.82 6.52 24.34
CA ASP A 114 -17.17 5.95 24.38
C ASP A 114 -17.27 4.79 25.40
N GLU A 115 -16.28 3.89 25.44
CA GLU A 115 -16.23 2.76 26.40
C GLU A 115 -16.10 3.23 27.85
N THR A 116 -15.37 4.32 28.09
CA THR A 116 -15.24 4.95 29.42
C THR A 116 -16.56 5.59 29.87
N ILE A 117 -17.31 6.19 28.94
CA ILE A 117 -18.62 6.79 29.21
C ILE A 117 -19.64 5.69 29.55
N GLU A 118 -19.66 4.57 28.80
CA GLU A 118 -20.57 3.45 29.07
C GLU A 118 -20.29 2.74 30.41
N THR A 119 -19.03 2.66 30.84
CA THR A 119 -18.67 2.00 32.10
C THR A 119 -18.95 2.86 33.34
N THR A 120 -19.15 4.17 33.18
CA THR A 120 -19.33 5.12 34.29
C THR A 120 -20.81 5.44 34.58
N VAL A 121 -21.77 4.81 33.88
CA VAL A 121 -23.22 5.00 34.05
C VAL A 121 -23.87 3.73 34.59
#